data_AF-A0A176RTQ4-F1
#
_entry.id   AF-A0A176RTQ4-F1
#
_cell.length_a   1.000
_cell.length_b   1.000
_cell.length_c   1.000
_cell.angle_alpha   90.00
_cell.angle_beta   90.00
_cell.angle_gamma   90.00
#
_symmetry.space_group_name_H-M   'P 1'
#
loop_
_entity.id
_entity.type
_entity.pdbx_description
1 polymer ?
#
loop_
_entity_poly.entity_id
_entity_poly.type
_entity_poly.pdbx_seq_one_letter_code
_entity_poly.pdbx_strand_id
1 'polypeptide(L)'
;MSRALAESQLTTLFHSTRCADETSSKPNPQMLQEIMDELGIQPNQTLMIGDTQYDLQMAHNAGVGSVAVSYGVHDKTLLFACNPLICIDSLPALPAWLHSVQGTPCTPE
;
A
#
# COMPACT_ATOMS: atom_id res chain seq x y z
N MET A 1 -14.65 -7.33 -6.17
CA MET A 1 -14.44 -6.12 -5.34
C MET A 1 -15.42 -4.99 -5.64
N SER A 2 -15.79 -4.74 -6.91
CA SER A 2 -16.75 -3.70 -7.32
C SER A 2 -18.06 -3.66 -6.53
N ARG A 3 -18.65 -4.81 -6.20
CA ARG A 3 -19.89 -4.88 -5.40
C ARG A 3 -19.71 -4.34 -3.97
N ALA A 4 -18.63 -4.71 -3.29
CA ALA A 4 -18.36 -4.27 -1.91
C ALA A 4 -18.09 -2.75 -1.83
N LEU A 5 -17.43 -2.19 -2.85
CA LEU A 5 -17.21 -0.73 -2.95
C LEU A 5 -18.50 0.03 -3.26
N ALA A 6 -19.36 -0.52 -4.12
CA ALA A 6 -20.66 0.06 -4.42
C ALA A 6 -21.59 0.07 -3.20
N GLU A 7 -21.64 -1.03 -2.44
CA GLU A 7 -22.44 -1.14 -1.22
C GLU A 7 -21.95 -0.19 -0.11
N SER A 8 -20.64 0.08 -0.05
CA SER A 8 -20.04 1.02 0.91
C SER A 8 -20.02 2.48 0.44
N GLN A 9 -20.48 2.76 -0.78
CA GLN A 9 -20.43 4.10 -1.42
C GLN A 9 -19.01 4.69 -1.51
N LEU A 10 -17.97 3.85 -1.49
CA LEU A 10 -16.58 4.29 -1.52
C LEU A 10 -16.00 4.37 -2.93
N THR A 11 -16.77 3.99 -3.96
CA THR A 11 -16.30 3.94 -5.35
C THR A 11 -15.70 5.27 -5.83
N THR A 12 -16.17 6.41 -5.33
CA THR A 12 -15.67 7.74 -5.71
C THR A 12 -14.32 8.10 -5.10
N LEU A 13 -13.84 7.32 -4.12
CA LEU A 13 -12.55 7.55 -3.46
C LEU A 13 -11.39 6.82 -4.14
N PHE A 14 -11.68 5.87 -5.04
CA PHE A 14 -10.67 5.04 -5.70
C PHE A 14 -10.58 5.36 -7.18
N HIS A 15 -9.39 5.76 -7.64
CA HIS A 15 -9.14 6.03 -9.06
C HIS A 15 -8.99 4.74 -9.89
N SER A 16 -8.45 3.69 -9.29
CA SER A 16 -8.33 2.37 -9.90
C SER A 16 -8.47 1.28 -8.82
N THR A 17 -8.91 0.10 -9.24
CA THR A 17 -9.02 -1.08 -8.37
C THR A 17 -8.45 -2.29 -9.11
N ARG A 18 -7.71 -3.13 -8.38
CA ARG A 18 -7.29 -4.45 -8.84
C ARG A 18 -7.56 -5.47 -7.76
N CYS A 19 -7.91 -6.67 -8.19
CA CYS A 19 -8.18 -7.81 -7.34
C CYS A 19 -7.16 -8.92 -7.63
N ALA A 20 -6.93 -9.80 -6.66
CA ALA A 20 -5.97 -10.90 -6.81
C ALA A 20 -6.40 -11.96 -7.83
N ASP A 21 -7.66 -11.95 -8.27
CA ASP A 21 -8.23 -12.73 -9.37
C ASP A 21 -8.01 -12.08 -10.74
N GLU A 22 -7.66 -10.79 -10.78
CA GLU A 22 -7.40 -10.03 -12.02
C GLU A 22 -5.91 -9.98 -12.37
N THR A 23 -5.03 -10.33 -11.41
CA THR A 23 -3.57 -10.23 -11.53
C THR A 23 -2.88 -11.40 -10.83
N SER A 24 -1.57 -11.58 -11.02
CA SER A 24 -0.80 -12.51 -10.20
C SER A 24 -0.95 -12.15 -8.71
N SER A 25 -1.28 -13.13 -7.88
CA SER A 25 -1.46 -12.92 -6.44
C SER A 25 -0.16 -12.45 -5.75
N LYS A 26 -0.32 -11.75 -4.63
CA LYS A 26 0.79 -11.33 -3.77
C LYS A 26 1.66 -12.55 -3.39
N PRO A 27 2.99 -12.42 -3.34
CA PRO A 27 3.77 -11.17 -3.33
C PRO A 27 4.21 -10.68 -4.73
N ASN A 28 3.58 -11.15 -5.81
CA ASN A 28 3.92 -10.69 -7.16
C ASN A 28 3.62 -9.18 -7.33
N PRO A 29 4.56 -8.36 -7.87
CA PRO A 29 4.39 -6.91 -7.99
C PRO A 29 3.44 -6.46 -9.11
N GLN A 30 2.96 -7.37 -9.96
CA GLN A 30 2.17 -7.05 -11.15
C GLN A 30 1.00 -6.11 -10.85
N MET A 31 0.27 -6.34 -9.75
CA MET A 31 -0.84 -5.48 -9.36
C MET A 31 -0.43 -4.02 -9.17
N LEU A 32 0.69 -3.77 -8.49
CA LEU A 32 1.19 -2.42 -8.27
C LEU A 32 1.73 -1.80 -9.55
N GLN A 33 2.44 -2.59 -10.36
CA GLN A 33 2.98 -2.14 -11.65
C GLN A 33 1.86 -1.68 -12.59
N GLU A 34 0.81 -2.49 -12.75
CA GLU A 34 -0.33 -2.12 -13.60
C GLU A 34 -1.08 -0.87 -13.11
N ILE A 35 -1.25 -0.71 -11.79
CA ILE A 35 -1.90 0.49 -11.23
C ILE A 35 -1.03 1.73 -11.45
N MET A 36 0.28 1.63 -11.22
CA MET A 36 1.22 2.72 -11.46
C MET A 36 1.26 3.12 -12.94
N ASP A 37 1.28 2.15 -13.85
CA ASP A 37 1.24 2.37 -15.29
C ASP A 37 -0.09 3.01 -15.74
N GLU A 38 -1.23 2.53 -15.22
CA GLU A 38 -2.56 3.08 -15.52
C GLU A 38 -2.69 4.54 -15.08
N LEU A 39 -2.15 4.88 -13.90
CA LEU A 39 -2.26 6.22 -13.31
C LEU A 39 -1.09 7.15 -13.69
N GLY A 40 -0.05 6.63 -14.35
CA GLY A 40 1.16 7.39 -14.70
C GLY A 40 1.97 7.86 -13.49
N ILE A 41 2.00 7.08 -12.40
CA ILE A 41 2.68 7.42 -11.14
C ILE A 41 3.96 6.59 -10.98
N GLN A 42 5.03 7.21 -10.50
CA GLN A 42 6.31 6.53 -10.29
C GLN A 42 6.36 5.75 -8.95
N PRO A 43 7.23 4.73 -8.83
CA PRO A 43 7.37 3.97 -7.58
C PRO A 43 7.71 4.80 -6.35
N ASN A 44 8.53 5.85 -6.51
CA ASN A 44 8.92 6.78 -5.44
C ASN A 44 7.79 7.71 -4.99
N GLN A 45 6.68 7.76 -5.73
CA GLN A 45 5.46 8.50 -5.40
C GLN A 45 4.34 7.56 -4.91
N THR A 46 4.65 6.27 -4.76
CA THR A 46 3.68 5.23 -4.40
C THR A 46 4.03 4.62 -3.04
N LEU A 47 2.99 4.43 -2.22
CA LEU A 47 3.08 3.71 -0.94
C LEU A 47 2.09 2.56 -0.93
N MET A 48 2.57 1.35 -0.63
CA MET A 48 1.73 0.20 -0.33
C MET A 48 1.43 0.15 1.17
N ILE A 49 0.15 0.17 1.53
CA ILE A 49 -0.31 0.03 2.92
C ILE A 49 -0.92 -1.36 3.08
N GLY A 50 -0.43 -2.17 4.02
CA GLY A 50 -0.90 -3.53 4.18
C GLY A 50 -0.67 -4.12 5.57
N ASP A 51 -1.43 -5.17 5.87
CA ASP A 51 -1.46 -5.85 7.17
C ASP A 51 -0.92 -7.28 7.10
N THR A 52 -0.40 -7.69 5.95
CA THR A 52 0.26 -8.98 5.75
C THR A 52 1.68 -8.80 5.25
N GLN A 53 2.51 -9.83 5.47
CA GLN A 53 3.86 -9.89 4.90
C GLN A 53 3.84 -9.89 3.36
N TYR A 54 2.75 -10.40 2.76
CA TYR A 54 2.60 -10.49 1.31
C TYR A 54 2.42 -9.11 0.69
N ASP A 55 1.75 -8.19 1.38
CA ASP A 55 1.63 -6.79 0.98
C ASP A 55 2.99 -6.11 0.96
N LEU A 56 3.73 -6.26 2.06
CA LEU A 56 5.04 -5.63 2.22
C LEU A 56 6.06 -6.20 1.23
N GLN A 57 6.04 -7.52 1.01
CA GLN A 57 6.90 -8.14 0.01
C GLN A 57 6.53 -7.74 -1.42
N MET A 58 5.23 -7.59 -1.72
CA MET A 58 4.79 -7.07 -3.02
C MET A 58 5.31 -5.64 -3.24
N ALA A 59 5.28 -4.81 -2.20
CA ALA A 59 5.81 -3.44 -2.25
C ALA A 59 7.30 -3.43 -2.60
N HIS A 60 8.09 -4.25 -1.91
CA HIS A 60 9.53 -4.41 -2.18
C HIS A 60 9.80 -4.89 -3.60
N ASN A 61 9.05 -5.89 -4.06
CA ASN A 61 9.20 -6.42 -5.42
C ASN A 61 8.81 -5.39 -6.49
N ALA A 62 7.97 -4.41 -6.16
CA ALA A 62 7.57 -3.32 -7.04
C ALA A 62 8.47 -2.08 -6.92
N GLY A 63 9.42 -2.06 -5.98
CA GLY A 63 10.28 -0.90 -5.71
C GLY A 63 9.54 0.29 -5.08
N VAL A 64 8.38 0.05 -4.43
CA VAL A 64 7.59 1.10 -3.79
C VAL A 64 7.79 1.09 -2.27
N GLY A 65 7.56 2.22 -1.62
CA GLY A 65 7.59 2.28 -0.15
C GLY A 65 6.45 1.47 0.47
N SER A 66 6.67 0.91 1.66
CA SER A 66 5.67 0.10 2.35
C SER A 66 5.37 0.60 3.77
N VAL A 67 4.10 0.56 4.15
CA VAL A 67 3.59 0.92 5.47
C VAL A 67 2.82 -0.26 6.01
N ALA A 68 3.25 -0.77 7.16
CA ALA A 68 2.56 -1.86 7.83
C ALA A 68 1.45 -1.33 8.74
N VAL A 69 0.33 -2.04 8.83
CA VAL A 69 -0.70 -1.79 9.83
C VAL A 69 -0.88 -3.03 10.72
N SER A 70 -0.72 -2.88 12.03
CA SER A 70 -0.69 -4.02 12.98
C SER A 70 -2.07 -4.40 13.54
N TYR A 71 -3.12 -3.66 13.17
CA TYR A 71 -4.51 -3.91 13.56
C TYR A 71 -5.26 -4.85 12.59
N GLY A 72 -4.53 -5.58 11.74
CA GLY A 72 -5.07 -6.54 10.77
C GLY A 72 -4.64 -7.98 11.05
N VAL A 73 -4.21 -8.71 10.01
CA VAL A 73 -4.03 -10.17 10.03
C VAL A 73 -2.71 -10.64 10.66
N HIS A 74 -1.56 -10.07 10.28
CA HIS A 74 -0.25 -10.52 10.79
C HIS A 74 0.19 -9.76 12.04
N ASP A 75 0.98 -10.43 12.88
CA ASP A 75 1.55 -9.82 14.07
C ASP A 75 2.62 -8.78 13.71
N LYS A 76 2.81 -7.83 14.63
CA LYS A 76 3.73 -6.71 14.46
C LYS A 76 5.17 -7.14 14.20
N THR A 77 5.62 -8.24 14.81
CA THR A 77 7.00 -8.74 14.67
C THR A 77 7.25 -9.22 13.24
N LEU A 78 6.31 -9.99 12.68
CA LEU A 78 6.38 -10.46 11.31
C LEU A 78 6.34 -9.29 10.31
N LEU A 79 5.47 -8.30 10.54
CA LEU A 79 5.38 -7.12 9.71
C LEU A 79 6.67 -6.28 9.73
N PHE A 80 7.29 -6.10 10.90
CA PHE A 80 8.57 -5.40 11.00
C PHE A 80 9.73 -6.14 10.33
N ALA A 81 9.72 -7.48 10.33
CA ALA A 81 10.74 -8.27 9.65
C ALA A 81 10.74 -8.03 8.13
N CYS A 82 9.62 -7.57 7.56
CA CYS A 82 9.53 -7.13 6.17
C CYS A 82 10.02 -5.69 5.96
N ASN A 83 10.68 -5.05 6.93
CA ASN A 83 11.33 -3.74 6.79
C ASN A 83 10.44 -2.60 6.21
N PRO A 84 9.22 -2.37 6.75
CA PRO A 84 8.37 -1.26 6.33
C PRO A 84 8.93 0.08 6.81
N LEU A 85 8.51 1.18 6.17
CA LEU A 85 8.85 2.55 6.58
C LEU A 85 8.38 2.85 8.01
N ILE A 86 7.20 2.34 8.36
CA ILE A 86 6.61 2.42 9.69
C ILE A 86 5.60 1.29 9.87
N CYS A 87 5.36 0.88 11.12
CA CYS A 87 4.23 0.04 11.49
C CYS A 87 3.25 0.83 12.36
N ILE A 88 2.01 0.96 11.88
CA ILE A 88 0.97 1.80 12.48
C ILE A 88 -0.01 0.94 13.27
N ASP A 89 -0.19 1.31 14.54
CA ASP A 89 -0.97 0.52 15.50
C ASP A 89 -2.46 0.88 15.57
N SER A 90 -2.88 1.96 14.89
CA SER A 90 -4.30 2.35 14.85
C SER A 90 -4.62 3.19 13.62
N LEU A 91 -5.87 3.10 13.15
CA LEU A 91 -6.34 3.85 11.99
C LEU A 91 -6.11 5.37 12.10
N PRO A 92 -6.36 6.05 13.25
CA PRO A 92 -6.14 7.50 13.37
C PRO A 92 -4.66 7.91 13.24
N ALA A 93 -3.72 7.01 13.50
CA ALA A 93 -2.30 7.31 13.41
C ALA A 93 -1.78 7.36 11.96
N LEU A 94 -2.49 6.75 11.00
CA LEU A 94 -2.09 6.76 9.58
C LEU A 94 -2.17 8.17 8.96
N PRO A 95 -3.29 8.91 9.03
CA PRO A 95 -3.33 10.29 8.54
C PRO A 95 -2.34 11.21 9.25
N ALA A 96 -2.15 11.04 10.56
CA ALA A 96 -1.20 11.83 11.32
C ALA A 96 0.25 11.65 10.83
N TRP A 97 0.61 10.41 10.50
CA TRP A 97 1.92 10.09 9.91
C TRP A 97 2.05 10.59 8.46
N LEU A 98 1.02 10.43 7.63
CA LEU A 98 1.05 10.93 6.25
C LEU A 98 1.31 12.46 6.19
N HIS A 99 0.70 13.22 7.09
CA HIS A 99 0.96 14.66 7.19
C HIS A 99 2.38 15.00 7.63
N SER A 100 3.05 14.16 8.42
CA SER A 100 4.42 14.43 8.88
C SER A 100 5.47 14.17 7.79
N VAL A 101 5.20 13.26 6.85
CA VAL A 101 6.14 12.90 5.78
C VAL A 101 6.01 13.74 4.51
N GLN A 102 4.85 14.37 4.28
CA GLN A 102 4.59 15.25 3.11
C GLN A 102 5.42 16.54 3.09
N GLY A 103 6.20 16.83 4.13
CA GLY A 103 7.09 18.00 4.23
C GLY A 103 8.54 17.76 3.81
N THR A 104 8.93 16.56 3.39
CA THR A 104 10.33 16.27 3.01
C THR A 104 10.48 16.33 1.49
N PRO A 105 11.12 17.36 0.91
CA PRO A 105 11.42 17.37 -0.51
C PRO A 105 12.41 16.24 -0.82
N CYS A 106 11.96 15.25 -1.59
CA CYS A 106 12.83 14.26 -2.22
C CYS A 106 13.62 14.97 -3.32
N THR A 107 14.83 15.43 -3.02
CA THR A 107 15.77 15.88 -4.05
C THR A 107 16.32 14.66 -4.78
N PRO A 108 16.15 14.55 -6.10
CA PRO A 108 16.89 13.55 -6.88
C PRO A 108 18.36 13.99 -7.01
N GLU A 109 19.30 13.12 -6.66
CA GLU A 109 20.68 13.16 -7.18
C GLU A 109 20.73 12.61 -8.61
#